data_AF-A0A8D8LJ52-F1
#
_entry.id   AF-A0A8D8LJ52-F1
#
_cell.length_a   1.000
_cell.length_b   1.000
_cell.length_c   1.000
_cell.angle_alpha   90.00
_cell.angle_beta   90.00
_cell.angle_gamma   90.00
#
_symmetry.space_group_name_H-M   'P 1'
#
loop_
_entity.id
_entity.type
_entity.pdbx_description
1 polymer ?
#
loop_
_entity_poly.entity_id
_entity_poly.type
_entity_poly.pdbx_seq_one_letter_code
_entity_poly.pdbx_strand_id
1 'polypeptide(L)'
;MWCWRRMMKVKWTERISNERVLEMVNEVRQIWKVVQQRRHKWMGHVYRHNDFVVNIIEGRRAGAQGRGRPRMSYIKQIMEYAGCNNYIELKTWTNGEKLSTNPRIEDIDR
;
A
#
# COMPACT_ATOMS: atom_id res chain seq x y z
N MET A 1 -14.18 -8.76 10.57
CA MET A 1 -14.37 -9.38 11.90
C MET A 1 -15.76 -9.95 12.11
N TRP A 2 -16.83 -9.21 11.78
CA TRP A 2 -18.20 -9.70 11.98
C TRP A 2 -18.49 -11.01 11.23
N CYS A 3 -18.13 -11.11 9.94
CA CYS A 3 -18.31 -12.34 9.16
C CYS A 3 -17.59 -13.55 9.80
N TRP A 4 -16.33 -13.37 10.19
CA TRP A 4 -15.54 -14.41 10.87
C TRP A 4 -16.15 -14.86 12.20
N ARG A 5 -16.60 -13.91 13.04
CA ARG A 5 -17.28 -14.22 14.31
C ARG A 5 -18.60 -14.97 14.09
N ARG A 6 -19.34 -14.63 13.03
CA ARG A 6 -20.59 -15.30 12.68
C ARG A 6 -20.36 -16.73 12.18
N MET A 7 -19.34 -16.95 11.34
CA MET A 7 -18.99 -18.29 10.84
C MET A 7 -18.47 -19.20 11.96
N MET A 8 -17.64 -18.68 12.86
CA MET A 8 -17.14 -19.42 14.02
C MET A 8 -18.12 -19.48 15.20
N LYS A 9 -19.34 -18.93 15.04
CA LYS A 9 -20.38 -18.88 16.06
C LYS A 9 -19.91 -18.28 17.42
N VAL A 10 -18.95 -17.36 17.38
CA VAL A 10 -18.41 -16.69 18.57
C VAL A 10 -19.48 -15.77 19.14
N LYS A 11 -19.96 -16.07 20.36
CA LYS A 11 -20.93 -15.23 21.04
C LYS A 11 -20.26 -13.93 21.51
N TRP A 12 -21.00 -12.83 21.51
CA TRP A 12 -20.49 -11.54 22.01
C TRP A 12 -20.11 -11.60 23.50
N THR A 13 -20.74 -12.50 24.26
CA THR A 13 -20.49 -12.73 25.70
C THR A 13 -19.10 -13.27 25.98
N GLU A 14 -18.49 -13.98 25.03
CA GLU A 14 -17.17 -14.60 25.18
C GLU A 14 -16.03 -13.57 25.14
N ARG A 15 -16.30 -12.32 24.71
CA ARG A 15 -15.34 -11.20 24.67
C ARG A 15 -13.97 -11.55 24.06
N ILE A 16 -13.95 -12.47 23.09
CA ILE A 16 -12.72 -12.92 22.43
C ILE A 16 -12.08 -11.77 21.63
N SER A 17 -10.77 -11.59 21.76
CA SER A 17 -10.00 -10.57 21.03
C SER A 17 -10.06 -10.77 19.51
N ASN A 18 -9.85 -9.69 18.74
CA ASN A 18 -9.86 -9.78 17.29
C ASN A 18 -8.70 -10.63 16.74
N GLU A 19 -7.53 -10.56 17.38
CA GLU A 19 -6.35 -11.36 17.02
C GLU A 19 -6.64 -12.85 17.18
N ARG A 20 -7.25 -13.26 18.30
CA ARG A 20 -7.56 -14.66 18.53
C ARG A 20 -8.59 -15.21 17.53
N VAL A 21 -9.56 -14.39 17.13
CA VAL A 21 -10.51 -14.73 16.07
C VAL A 21 -9.81 -14.91 14.71
N LEU A 22 -8.73 -14.17 14.45
CA LEU A 22 -7.97 -14.32 13.20
C LEU A 22 -7.07 -15.55 13.23
N GLU A 23 -6.42 -15.84 14.37
CA GLU A 23 -5.66 -17.08 14.58
C GLU A 23 -6.52 -18.33 14.39
N MET A 24 -7.75 -18.34 14.91
CA MET A 24 -8.65 -19.49 14.78
C MET A 24 -9.06 -19.77 13.32
N VAL A 25 -9.13 -18.74 12.48
CA VAL A 25 -9.41 -18.87 11.04
C VAL A 25 -8.11 -19.12 10.25
N ASN A 26 -6.95 -19.06 10.91
CA ASN A 26 -5.63 -19.05 10.29
C ASN A 26 -5.48 -17.95 9.21
N GLU A 27 -6.09 -16.80 9.46
CA GLU A 27 -6.13 -15.68 8.52
C GLU A 27 -5.38 -14.48 9.09
N VAL A 28 -4.54 -13.85 8.28
CA VAL A 28 -3.76 -12.70 8.73
C VAL A 28 -4.47 -11.41 8.33
N ARG A 29 -4.65 -10.48 9.29
CA ARG A 29 -5.27 -9.18 9.00
C ARG A 29 -4.32 -8.29 8.23
N GLN A 30 -4.56 -8.16 6.93
CA GLN A 30 -3.67 -7.42 6.05
C GLN A 30 -4.34 -6.24 5.35
N ILE A 31 -5.12 -5.45 6.10
CA ILE A 31 -5.74 -4.21 5.60
C ILE A 31 -4.67 -3.31 4.98
N TRP A 32 -3.51 -3.20 5.63
CA TRP A 32 -2.40 -2.43 5.10
C TRP A 32 -1.93 -2.96 3.75
N LYS A 33 -1.71 -4.28 3.59
CA LYS A 33 -1.35 -4.87 2.28
C LYS A 33 -2.40 -4.55 1.22
N VAL A 34 -3.69 -4.68 1.52
CA VAL A 34 -4.77 -4.38 0.57
C VAL A 34 -4.77 -2.90 0.16
N VAL A 35 -4.60 -1.99 1.12
CA VAL A 35 -4.50 -0.54 0.84
C VAL A 35 -3.30 -0.27 -0.06
N GLN A 36 -2.14 -0.86 0.25
CA GLN A 36 -0.93 -0.65 -0.53
C GLN A 36 -1.02 -1.22 -1.95
N GLN A 37 -1.61 -2.41 -2.12
CA GLN A 37 -1.90 -2.98 -3.44
C GLN A 37 -2.83 -2.09 -4.26
N ARG A 38 -3.87 -1.53 -3.64
CA ARG A 38 -4.79 -0.59 -4.32
C ARG A 38 -4.08 0.70 -4.72
N ARG A 39 -3.23 1.25 -3.84
CA ARG A 39 -2.40 2.44 -4.15
C ARG A 39 -1.50 2.18 -5.36
N HIS A 40 -0.84 1.02 -5.40
CA HIS A 40 0.01 0.65 -6.54
C HIS A 40 -0.79 0.56 -7.85
N LYS A 41 -1.92 -0.16 -7.85
CA LYS A 41 -2.79 -0.27 -9.04
C LYS A 41 -3.27 1.10 -9.51
N TRP A 42 -3.63 1.98 -8.58
CA TRP A 42 -4.02 3.35 -8.89
C TRP A 42 -2.88 4.16 -9.51
N MET A 43 -1.66 4.07 -8.96
CA MET A 43 -0.49 4.74 -9.54
C MET A 43 -0.21 4.29 -10.98
N GLY A 44 -0.25 2.99 -11.24
CA GLY A 44 -0.10 2.48 -12.61
C GLY A 44 -1.22 2.94 -13.54
N HIS A 45 -2.45 3.10 -13.05
CA HIS A 45 -3.54 3.67 -13.85
C HIS A 45 -3.29 5.15 -14.17
N VAL A 46 -2.89 5.94 -13.17
CA VAL A 46 -2.59 7.36 -13.31
C VAL A 46 -1.47 7.59 -14.34
N TYR A 47 -0.40 6.81 -14.29
CA TYR A 47 0.71 6.94 -15.23
C TYR A 47 0.36 6.59 -16.68
N ARG A 48 -0.64 5.74 -16.91
CA ARG A 48 -1.04 5.33 -18.26
C ARG A 48 -2.12 6.21 -18.89
N HIS A 49 -2.89 6.95 -18.09
CA HIS A 49 -4.12 7.56 -18.57
C HIS A 49 -4.01 9.05 -18.89
N ASN A 50 -3.38 9.87 -18.05
CA ASN A 50 -3.47 11.32 -18.22
C ASN A 50 -2.16 12.05 -17.85
N ASP A 51 -1.47 12.55 -18.88
CA ASP A 51 -0.22 13.29 -18.75
C ASP A 51 -0.35 14.55 -17.89
N PHE A 52 -1.51 15.22 -17.89
CA PHE A 52 -1.76 16.37 -17.02
C PHE A 52 -1.74 15.97 -15.54
N VAL A 53 -2.35 14.84 -15.21
CA VAL A 53 -2.39 14.32 -13.83
C VAL A 53 -0.99 13.85 -13.41
N VAL A 54 -0.26 13.21 -14.31
CA VAL A 54 1.14 12.82 -14.08
C VAL A 54 2.00 14.05 -13.78
N ASN A 55 1.89 15.11 -14.60
CA ASN A 55 2.63 16.36 -14.40
C ASN A 55 2.31 17.05 -13.07
N ILE A 56 1.05 16.97 -12.59
CA ILE A 56 0.68 17.51 -11.27
C ILE A 56 1.31 16.70 -10.13
N ILE A 57 1.31 15.37 -10.24
CA ILE A 57 1.82 14.48 -9.21
C ILE A 57 3.35 14.52 -9.15
N GLU A 58 4.00 14.54 -10.31
CA GLU A 58 5.46 14.70 -10.47
C GLU A 58 5.91 16.15 -10.19
N GLY A 59 4.98 17.11 -10.27
CA GLY A 59 5.22 18.54 -10.14
C GLY A 59 5.90 18.92 -8.83
N ARG A 60 7.22 19.12 -8.90
CA ARG A 60 8.02 19.62 -7.78
C ARG A 60 8.17 21.13 -7.89
N ARG A 61 7.58 21.86 -6.95
CA ARG A 61 7.84 23.30 -6.80
C ARG A 61 9.26 23.51 -6.27
N ALA A 62 9.99 24.46 -6.86
CA ALA A 62 11.27 24.90 -6.32
C ALA A 62 11.08 25.59 -4.96
N GLY A 63 11.99 25.33 -4.02
CA GLY A 63 11.97 25.91 -2.67
C GLY A 63 11.56 24.93 -1.55
N ALA A 64 11.60 25.44 -0.31
CA ALA A 64 11.22 24.67 0.86
C ALA A 64 9.71 24.41 0.92
N GLN A 65 9.30 23.29 1.50
CA GLN A 65 7.88 23.01 1.75
C GLN A 65 7.33 24.01 2.78
N GLY A 66 6.22 24.66 2.43
CA GLY A 66 5.53 25.58 3.35
C GLY A 66 5.03 24.87 4.62
N ARG A 67 4.83 25.65 5.69
CA ARG A 67 4.23 25.16 6.94
C ARG A 67 2.85 24.54 6.64
N GLY A 68 2.55 23.39 7.25
CA GLY A 68 1.30 22.66 7.05
C GLY A 68 1.31 21.62 5.92
N ARG A 69 2.26 21.68 4.97
CA ARG A 69 2.41 20.61 3.97
C ARG A 69 3.15 19.41 4.59
N PRO A 70 2.68 18.17 4.40
CA PRO A 70 3.41 16.98 4.86
C PRO A 70 4.84 16.94 4.30
N ARG A 71 5.81 16.66 5.17
CA ARG A 71 7.23 16.55 4.79
C ARG A 71 7.46 15.39 3.82
N MET A 72 6.78 14.27 4.05
CA MET A 72 6.82 13.10 3.18
C MET A 72 5.84 13.28 2.02
N SER A 73 6.37 13.44 0.81
CA SER A 73 5.56 13.45 -0.40
C SER A 73 4.93 12.08 -0.65
N TYR A 74 3.81 12.06 -1.36
CA TYR A 74 3.11 10.82 -1.68
C TYR A 74 4.00 9.84 -2.48
N ILE A 75 4.74 10.34 -3.47
CA ILE A 75 5.74 9.56 -4.23
C ILE A 75 6.78 8.96 -3.29
N LYS A 76 7.33 9.75 -2.35
CA LYS A 76 8.36 9.28 -1.42
C LYS A 76 7.83 8.18 -0.49
N GLN A 77 6.58 8.26 -0.05
CA GLN A 77 5.93 7.20 0.73
C GLN A 77 5.78 5.90 -0.08
N ILE A 78 5.47 6.00 -1.37
CA ILE A 78 5.36 4.82 -2.23
C ILE A 78 6.74 4.24 -2.51
N MET A 79 7.75 5.05 -2.77
CA MET A 79 9.13 4.60 -2.94
C MET A 79 9.64 3.84 -1.71
N GLU A 80 9.37 4.36 -0.51
CA GLU A 80 9.74 3.71 0.75
C GLU A 80 9.06 2.35 0.91
N TYR A 81 7.76 2.27 0.62
CA TYR A 81 7.02 1.00 0.66
C TYR A 81 7.50 0.01 -0.42
N ALA A 82 7.69 0.50 -1.64
CA ALA A 82 8.13 -0.30 -2.76
C ALA A 82 9.63 -0.63 -2.69
N GLY A 83 10.38 -0.10 -1.72
CA GLY A 83 11.83 -0.31 -1.65
C GLY A 83 12.60 0.20 -2.87
N CYS A 84 12.01 1.12 -3.66
CA CYS A 84 12.67 1.71 -4.82
C CYS A 84 13.62 2.81 -4.35
N ASN A 85 14.85 2.80 -4.85
CA ASN A 85 15.86 3.80 -4.52
C ASN A 85 15.69 5.05 -5.37
N ASN A 86 15.15 4.90 -6.59
CA ASN A 86 14.99 6.00 -7.53
C ASN A 86 13.56 6.07 -8.11
N TYR A 87 13.23 7.22 -8.70
CA TYR A 87 11.92 7.48 -9.29
C TYR A 87 11.65 6.63 -10.55
N ILE A 88 12.70 6.34 -11.31
CA ILE A 88 12.63 5.57 -12.55
C ILE A 88 12.18 4.14 -12.25
N GLU A 89 12.76 3.51 -11.23
CA GLU A 89 12.40 2.20 -10.68
C GLU A 89 10.94 2.15 -10.23
N LEU A 90 10.44 3.21 -9.59
CA LEU A 90 9.03 3.27 -9.22
C LEU A 90 8.13 3.29 -10.46
N LYS A 91 8.52 4.05 -11.49
CA LYS A 91 7.75 4.20 -12.73
C LYS A 91 7.73 2.90 -13.56
N THR A 92 8.86 2.20 -13.64
CA THR A 92 8.93 0.88 -14.31
C THR A 92 8.11 -0.16 -13.55
N TRP A 93 8.23 -0.20 -12.22
CA TRP A 93 7.46 -1.10 -11.35
C TRP A 93 5.95 -0.92 -11.49
N THR A 94 5.47 0.32 -11.55
CA THR A 94 4.03 0.64 -11.69
C THR A 94 3.48 0.37 -13.10
N ASN A 95 4.33 0.42 -14.12
CA ASN A 95 3.96 0.10 -15.49
C ASN A 95 3.87 -1.40 -15.80
N GLY A 96 4.33 -2.27 -14.89
CA GLY A 96 4.20 -3.72 -15.00
C GLY A 96 5.46 -4.45 -15.47
N GLU A 97 6.56 -3.72 -15.66
CA GLU A 97 7.89 -4.34 -15.76
C GLU A 97 8.30 -4.74 -14.35
N LYS A 98 8.30 -6.06 -14.07
CA LYS A 98 8.77 -6.57 -12.77
C LYS A 98 10.19 -6.06 -12.57
N LEU A 99 10.41 -5.25 -11.53
CA LEU A 99 11.75 -5.02 -11.01
C LEU A 99 12.31 -6.42 -10.71
N SER A 100 13.44 -6.78 -11.34
CA SER A 100 14.14 -8.01 -11.01
C SER A 100 14.41 -7.97 -9.50
N THR A 101 13.73 -8.86 -8.76
CA THR A 101 13.89 -9.06 -7.32
C THR A 101 13.64 -7.82 -6.46
N ASN A 102 12.41 -7.67 -5.97
CA ASN A 102 12.18 -6.93 -4.73
C ASN A 102 11.90 -7.90 -3.59
N PRO A 103 12.92 -8.31 -2.81
CA PRO A 103 12.78 -9.35 -1.78
C PRO A 103 11.76 -8.97 -0.69
N ARG A 104 11.47 -7.67 -0.50
CA ARG A 104 10.45 -7.22 0.47
C ARG A 104 9.01 -7.51 0.08
N ILE A 105 8.71 -7.83 -1.19
CA ILE A 105 7.35 -8.18 -1.60
C ILE A 105 7.08 -9.68 -1.39
N GLU A 106 8.12 -10.52 -1.48
CA GLU A 106 8.01 -11.98 -1.31
C GLU A 106 8.02 -12.39 0.17
N ASP A 107 8.74 -11.66 1.03
CA ASP A 107 8.70 -11.85 2.49
C ASP A 107 7.37 -11.40 3.15
N ILE A 108 6.46 -10.82 2.36
CA ILE A 108 5.13 -10.40 2.80
C ILE A 108 4.12 -11.55 2.71
N ASP A 109 4.39 -12.62 1.94
CA ASP A 109 3.47 -13.77 1.78
C ASP A 109 3.87 -15.02 2.60
N ARG A 110 4.77 -14.86 3.58
CA ARG A 110 5.01 -15.83 4.68
C ARG A 110 4.38 -15.33 5.98
#